data_AF-A0A0M9YU14-F1
#
_entry.id   AF-A0A0M9YU14-F1
#
_cell.length_a   1.000
_cell.length_b   1.000
_cell.length_c   1.000
_cell.angle_alpha   90.00
_cell.angle_beta   90.00
_cell.angle_gamma   90.00
#
_symmetry.space_group_name_H-M   'P 1'
#
loop_
_entity.id
_entity.type
_entity.pdbx_description
1 polymer ?
#
loop_
_entity_poly.entity_id
_entity_poly.type
_entity_poly.pdbx_seq_one_letter_code
_entity_poly.pdbx_strand_id
1 'polypeptide(L)'
;MPAHIQITSKASIHAYLTKAGSVLPYVGAGTGVRHVLGNDVGGGYEWTAVNGPVPRGITGIELDPWGRIERFTAVWNGAYADDALLTLLARKAIER
;
A
#
# COMPACT_ATOMS: atom_id res chain seq x y z
N MET A 1 9.32 -13.34 -3.99
CA MET A 1 10.16 -12.14 -3.82
C MET A 1 9.31 -11.05 -3.19
N PRO A 2 9.71 -10.42 -2.08
CA PRO A 2 8.94 -9.33 -1.50
C PRO A 2 8.97 -8.11 -2.45
N ALA A 3 7.79 -7.55 -2.72
CA ALA A 3 7.64 -6.25 -3.36
C ALA A 3 7.11 -5.27 -2.32
N HIS A 4 7.58 -4.03 -2.37
CA HIS A 4 7.11 -3.01 -1.43
C HIS A 4 7.15 -1.61 -2.04
N ILE A 5 6.39 -0.71 -1.42
CA ILE A 5 6.55 0.73 -1.56
C ILE A 5 6.62 1.36 -0.17
N GLN A 6 7.48 2.36 -0.01
CA GLN A 6 7.54 3.20 1.19
C GLN A 6 7.49 4.67 0.77
N ILE A 7 6.62 5.45 1.40
CA ILE A 7 6.44 6.87 1.11
C ILE A 7 6.47 7.64 2.42
N THR A 8 7.31 8.67 2.47
CA THR A 8 7.61 9.46 3.68
C THR A 8 7.26 10.93 3.46
N SER A 9 5.96 11.22 3.36
CA SER A 9 5.38 12.56 3.59
C SER A 9 3.88 12.47 3.36
N LYS A 10 3.09 13.27 4.09
CA LYS A 10 1.65 13.36 3.86
C LYS A 10 1.32 13.74 2.40
N ALA A 11 2.06 14.68 1.82
CA ALA A 11 1.81 15.17 0.46
C ALA A 11 2.06 14.08 -0.59
N SER A 12 3.19 13.39 -0.50
CA SER A 12 3.56 12.30 -1.41
C SER A 12 2.64 11.09 -1.25
N ILE A 13 2.24 10.76 -0.01
CA ILE A 13 1.28 9.68 0.26
C ILE A 13 -0.05 9.98 -0.42
N HIS A 14 -0.57 11.19 -0.23
CA HIS A 14 -1.82 11.61 -0.87
C HIS A 14 -1.69 11.58 -2.39
N ALA A 15 -0.63 12.17 -2.95
CA ALA A 15 -0.41 12.19 -4.40
C ALA A 15 -0.33 10.78 -4.99
N TYR A 16 0.42 9.87 -4.35
CA TYR A 16 0.57 8.49 -4.80
C TYR A 16 -0.75 7.72 -4.73
N LEU A 17 -1.45 7.74 -3.59
CA LEU A 17 -2.71 7.00 -3.43
C LEU A 17 -3.77 7.49 -4.42
N THR A 18 -3.87 8.81 -4.66
CA THR A 18 -4.77 9.38 -5.66
C THR A 18 -4.40 8.94 -7.08
N LYS A 19 -3.11 8.94 -7.43
CA LYS A 19 -2.63 8.61 -8.78
C LYS A 19 -2.71 7.11 -9.07
N ALA A 20 -2.45 6.26 -8.08
CA ALA A 20 -2.26 4.82 -8.21
C ALA A 20 -3.49 4.01 -7.78
N GLY A 21 -4.47 4.58 -7.09
CA GLY A 21 -5.55 3.84 -6.42
C GLY A 21 -6.27 2.78 -7.24
N SER A 22 -6.44 2.97 -8.55
CA SER A 22 -7.07 1.99 -9.43
C SER A 22 -6.23 0.74 -9.76
N VAL A 23 -4.94 0.73 -9.40
CA VAL A 23 -4.00 -0.36 -9.70
C VAL A 23 -3.30 -0.92 -8.45
N LEU A 24 -3.59 -0.37 -7.27
CA LEU A 24 -2.98 -0.84 -6.03
C LEU A 24 -3.58 -2.20 -5.64
N PRO A 25 -2.76 -3.20 -5.28
CA PRO A 25 -3.26 -4.53 -4.92
C PRO A 25 -4.04 -4.54 -3.60
N TYR A 26 -3.90 -3.48 -2.79
CA TYR A 26 -4.56 -3.27 -1.50
C TYR A 26 -5.71 -2.25 -1.55
N VAL A 27 -6.21 -1.93 -2.75
CA VAL A 27 -7.38 -1.05 -2.94
C VAL A 27 -8.32 -1.69 -3.97
N GLY A 28 -9.62 -1.46 -3.82
CA GLY A 28 -10.63 -1.87 -4.80
C GLY A 28 -11.61 -2.93 -4.31
N ALA A 29 -12.52 -3.32 -5.19
CA ALA A 29 -13.58 -4.28 -4.88
C ALA A 29 -13.01 -5.66 -4.55
N GLY A 30 -13.49 -6.27 -3.47
CA GLY A 30 -13.01 -7.56 -2.99
C GLY A 30 -11.71 -7.49 -2.19
N THR A 31 -11.18 -6.29 -1.94
CA THR A 31 -10.11 -6.08 -0.97
C THR A 31 -10.70 -5.75 0.40
N GLY A 32 -10.17 -6.38 1.45
CA GLY A 32 -10.59 -6.15 2.82
C GLY A 32 -9.44 -6.30 3.81
N VAL A 33 -9.53 -5.58 4.92
CA VAL A 33 -8.62 -5.74 6.07
C VAL A 33 -8.98 -7.05 6.77
N ARG A 34 -7.98 -7.90 6.95
CA ARG A 34 -8.08 -9.20 7.64
C ARG A 34 -7.68 -9.08 9.11
N HIS A 35 -6.57 -8.39 9.39
CA HIS A 35 -6.07 -8.19 10.74
C HIS A 35 -5.52 -6.78 10.92
N VAL A 36 -5.67 -6.25 12.13
CA VAL A 36 -5.11 -4.96 12.55
C VAL A 36 -4.19 -5.21 13.74
N LEU A 37 -2.97 -4.71 13.66
CA LEU A 37 -2.00 -4.72 14.75
C LEU A 37 -1.42 -3.32 14.89
N GLY A 38 -1.76 -2.60 15.96
CA GLY A 38 -1.31 -1.22 16.12
C GLY A 38 -1.52 -0.66 17.52
N ASN A 39 -1.15 0.61 17.66
CA ASN A 39 -1.28 1.43 18.86
C ASN A 39 -1.51 2.90 18.44
N ASP A 40 -1.38 3.83 19.39
CA ASP A 40 -1.65 5.26 19.16
C ASP A 40 -0.66 5.95 18.20
N VAL A 41 0.45 5.31 17.84
CA VAL A 41 1.46 5.86 16.90
C VAL A 41 1.44 5.19 15.53
N GLY A 42 0.54 4.25 15.30
CA GLY A 42 0.42 3.57 14.01
C GLY A 42 0.11 2.08 14.10
N GLY A 43 0.22 1.38 12.98
CA GLY A 43 -0.05 -0.05 12.94
C GLY A 43 0.10 -0.69 11.57
N GLY A 44 0.13 -2.01 11.58
CA GLY A 44 0.02 -2.89 10.44
C GLY A 44 -1.42 -3.33 10.19
N TYR A 45 -1.79 -3.37 8.92
CA TYR A 45 -3.09 -3.77 8.42
C TYR A 45 -2.86 -4.89 7.39
N GLU A 46 -3.05 -6.14 7.81
CA GLU A 46 -3.05 -7.26 6.89
C GLU A 46 -4.32 -7.19 6.05
N TRP A 47 -4.19 -7.39 4.75
CA TRP A 47 -5.30 -7.34 3.80
C TRP A 47 -5.32 -8.56 2.89
N THR A 48 -6.51 -8.86 2.39
CA THR A 48 -6.76 -9.89 1.38
C THR A 48 -7.52 -9.30 0.20
N ALA A 49 -7.30 -9.81 -1.01
CA ALA A 49 -8.01 -9.42 -2.23
C ALA A 49 -8.50 -10.68 -2.97
N VAL A 50 -9.83 -10.86 -3.06
CA VAL A 50 -10.44 -12.11 -3.57
C VAL A 50 -10.31 -12.27 -5.08
N ASN A 51 -10.24 -11.16 -5.83
CA ASN A 51 -10.21 -11.16 -7.30
C ASN A 51 -8.96 -10.48 -7.88
N GLY A 52 -7.99 -10.12 -7.03
CA GLY A 52 -6.77 -9.45 -7.43
C GLY A 52 -5.65 -10.45 -7.75
N PRO A 53 -4.71 -10.10 -8.65
CA PRO A 53 -3.56 -10.95 -8.94
C PRO A 53 -2.71 -11.18 -7.70
N VAL A 54 -2.62 -10.17 -6.82
CA VAL A 54 -1.94 -10.25 -5.53
C VAL A 54 -2.98 -10.48 -4.42
N PRO A 55 -3.08 -11.70 -3.85
CA PRO A 55 -4.22 -12.06 -2.99
C PRO A 55 -4.11 -11.53 -1.55
N ARG A 56 -2.93 -11.07 -1.12
CA ARG A 56 -2.68 -10.62 0.25
C ARG A 56 -1.39 -9.82 0.38
N GLY A 57 -1.32 -9.06 1.47
CA GLY A 57 -0.13 -8.37 1.93
C GLY A 57 -0.40 -7.63 3.22
N ILE A 58 0.49 -6.71 3.57
CA ILE A 58 0.37 -5.87 4.75
C ILE A 58 0.67 -4.42 4.39
N THR A 59 -0.07 -3.50 5.00
CA THR A 59 0.20 -2.07 4.95
C THR A 59 0.54 -1.59 6.35
N GLY A 60 1.68 -0.93 6.52
CA GLY A 60 2.07 -0.19 7.72
C GLY A 60 1.77 1.29 7.56
N ILE A 61 1.17 1.87 8.59
CA ILE A 61 0.92 3.31 8.73
C ILE A 61 1.62 3.77 10.01
N GLU A 62 2.47 4.78 9.91
CA GLU A 62 3.06 5.48 11.07
C GLU A 62 2.48 6.90 11.14
N LEU A 63 2.19 7.34 12.36
CA LEU A 63 1.56 8.63 12.64
C LEU A 63 2.56 9.58 13.30
N ASP A 64 2.48 10.86 12.92
CA ASP A 64 3.16 11.96 13.61
C ASP A 64 2.55 12.20 15.01
N PRO A 65 3.17 13.01 15.88
CA PRO A 65 2.62 13.33 17.21
C PRO A 65 1.24 14.01 17.21
N TRP A 66 0.76 14.47 16.05
CA TRP A 66 -0.58 15.03 15.86
C TRP A 66 -1.58 14.03 15.26
N GLY A 67 -1.20 12.75 15.13
CA GLY A 67 -2.03 11.68 14.60
C GLY A 67 -2.17 11.68 13.08
N ARG A 68 -1.30 12.39 12.33
CA ARG A 68 -1.33 12.41 10.86
C ARG A 68 -0.41 11.35 10.30
N ILE A 69 -0.79 10.74 9.19
CA ILE A 69 0.08 9.77 8.51
C ILE A 69 1.37 10.47 8.01
N GLU A 70 2.52 10.02 8.51
CA GLU A 70 3.85 10.49 8.10
C GLU A 70 4.63 9.45 7.28
N ARG A 71 4.32 8.16 7.48
CA ARG A 71 4.87 7.06 6.67
C ARG A 71 3.78 6.08 6.28
N PHE A 72 3.84 5.67 5.03
CA PHE A 72 3.05 4.58 4.47
C PHE A 72 3.99 3.55 3.86
N THR A 73 3.88 2.30 4.30
CA THR A 73 4.62 1.17 3.73
C THR A 73 3.64 0.10 3.32
N ALA A 74 3.69 -0.41 2.10
CA ALA A 74 2.92 -1.58 1.69
C ALA A 74 3.87 -2.68 1.21
N VAL A 75 3.65 -3.90 1.66
CA VAL A 75 4.47 -5.08 1.32
C VAL A 75 3.56 -6.21 0.87
N TRP A 76 3.94 -6.89 -0.21
CA TRP A 76 3.26 -8.08 -0.72
C TRP A 76 4.24 -9.03 -1.41
N ASN A 77 3.79 -10.25 -1.73
CA ASN A 77 4.60 -11.16 -2.54
C ASN A 77 4.53 -10.74 -4.01
N GLY A 78 5.60 -10.14 -4.52
CA GLY A 78 5.73 -9.67 -5.90
C GLY A 78 5.71 -10.79 -6.94
N ALA A 79 5.89 -12.06 -6.54
CA ALA A 79 5.77 -13.18 -7.46
C ALA A 79 4.33 -13.38 -8.02
N TYR A 80 3.34 -12.73 -7.40
CA TYR A 80 1.96 -12.73 -7.88
C TYR A 80 1.62 -11.55 -8.80
N ALA A 81 2.54 -10.59 -8.96
CA ALA A 81 2.37 -9.47 -9.87
C ALA A 81 3.13 -9.75 -11.17
N ASP A 82 2.48 -9.55 -12.31
CA ASP A 82 3.17 -9.62 -13.60
C ASP A 82 4.02 -8.36 -13.84
N ASP A 83 4.91 -8.44 -14.83
CA ASP A 83 5.83 -7.35 -15.18
C ASP A 83 5.08 -6.06 -15.55
N ALA A 84 3.89 -6.19 -16.14
CA ALA A 84 3.03 -5.07 -16.52
C ALA A 84 2.55 -4.30 -15.27
N LEU A 85 2.04 -5.01 -14.27
CA LEU A 85 1.60 -4.43 -12.99
C LEU A 85 2.76 -3.80 -12.24
N LEU A 86 3.92 -4.49 -12.14
CA LEU A 86 5.10 -3.95 -11.46
C LEU A 86 5.61 -2.67 -12.15
N THR A 87 5.69 -2.66 -13.48
CA THR A 87 6.08 -1.47 -14.26
C THR A 87 5.08 -0.34 -14.08
N LEU A 88 3.78 -0.64 -14.07
CA LEU A 88 2.74 0.36 -13.87
C LEU A 88 2.82 0.98 -12.46
N LEU A 89 3.01 0.17 -11.42
CA LEU A 89 3.21 0.65 -10.05
C LEU A 89 4.46 1.54 -9.93
N ALA A 90 5.58 1.15 -10.53
CA ALA A 90 6.80 1.95 -10.56
C ALA A 90 6.58 3.31 -11.26
N ARG A 91 5.92 3.33 -12.43
CA ARG A 91 5.56 4.57 -13.14
C ARG A 91 4.65 5.47 -12.31
N LYS A 92 3.74 4.88 -11.54
CA LYS A 92 2.82 5.61 -10.66
C LYS A 92 3.54 6.21 -9.46
N ALA A 93 4.61 5.58 -8.96
CA ALA A 93 5.43 6.08 -7.85
C ALA A 93 6.32 7.29 -8.20
N ILE A 94 6.64 7.54 -9.48
CA ILE A 94 7.44 8.70 -9.88
C ILE A 94 6.66 10.00 -9.66
N GLU A 95 7.20 10.89 -8.82
CA GLU A 95 6.76 12.28 -8.65
C GLU A 95 7.10 13.09 -9.91
N ARG A 96 6.19 13.96 -10.35
CA ARG A 96 6.36 14.84 -11.50
C ARG A 96 6.06 16.27 -11.10
#